data_AF-A0A024QGF7-F1
#
_entry.id   AF-A0A024QGF7-F1
#
_cell.length_a   1.000
_cell.length_b   1.000
_cell.length_c   1.000
_cell.angle_alpha   90.00
_cell.angle_beta   90.00
_cell.angle_gamma   90.00
#
_symmetry.space_group_name_H-M   'P 1'
#
loop_
_entity.id
_entity.type
_entity.pdbx_description
1 polymer ?
#
loop_
_entity_poly.entity_id
_entity_poly.type
_entity_poly.pdbx_seq_one_letter_code
_entity_poly.pdbx_strand_id
1 'polypeptide(L)'
;MPWTRTDYPSSMKNLEAITKKKAIDIANSMLDEGYEESRAIPIAIEQAKQWRKQASTEEINQYKNNGKPTKRSSEGKQYENNPERLEEGEHVVAHEGGWAVRSSNGKKPSNVFQDKHGAIQRARKIAKNKGTYLIVHRQDGSIEEKKKYAST
;
A
#
# COMPACT_ATOMS: atom_id res chain seq x y z
N MET A 1 9.38 -13.26 1.81
CA MET A 1 10.53 -12.60 2.50
C MET A 1 10.56 -11.16 2.03
N PRO A 2 10.78 -10.15 2.89
CA PRO A 2 10.81 -8.76 2.43
C PRO A 2 12.08 -8.49 1.61
N TRP A 3 11.95 -7.74 0.52
CA TRP A 3 13.08 -7.27 -0.25
C TRP A 3 13.88 -6.22 0.53
N THR A 4 15.18 -6.16 0.28
CA THR A 4 16.11 -5.23 0.91
C THR A 4 16.94 -4.51 -0.15
N ARG A 5 17.77 -3.53 0.23
CA ARG A 5 18.64 -2.81 -0.72
C ARG A 5 19.67 -3.70 -1.41
N THR A 6 19.94 -4.88 -0.87
CA THR A 6 20.90 -5.86 -1.40
C THR A 6 20.22 -7.11 -1.97
N ASP A 7 18.93 -7.30 -1.72
CA ASP A 7 18.16 -8.47 -2.12
C ASP A 7 16.77 -8.03 -2.61
N TYR A 8 16.65 -7.75 -3.91
CA TYR A 8 15.49 -7.13 -4.55
C TYR A 8 15.26 -7.73 -5.95
N PRO A 9 14.04 -7.64 -6.50
CA PRO A 9 13.73 -8.24 -7.80
C PRO A 9 14.49 -7.54 -8.94
N SER A 10 14.88 -8.31 -9.96
CA SER A 10 15.68 -7.81 -11.09
C SER A 10 15.07 -6.59 -11.80
N SER A 11 13.74 -6.46 -11.80
CA SER A 11 13.02 -5.30 -12.33
C SER A 11 13.41 -3.97 -11.69
N MET A 12 13.99 -3.98 -10.48
CA MET A 12 14.43 -2.78 -9.78
C MET A 12 15.92 -2.46 -10.01
N LYS A 13 16.72 -3.34 -10.63
CA LYS A 13 18.19 -3.21 -10.75
C LYS A 13 18.66 -1.87 -11.30
N ASN A 14 18.00 -1.37 -12.33
CA ASN A 14 18.37 -0.16 -13.07
C ASN A 14 17.70 1.13 -12.53
N LEU A 15 17.08 1.07 -11.35
CA LEU A 15 16.51 2.26 -10.70
C LEU A 15 17.56 3.01 -9.89
N GLU A 16 17.49 4.34 -9.92
CA GLU A 16 18.22 5.25 -9.01
C GLU A 16 18.08 4.80 -7.55
N ALA A 17 19.16 4.92 -6.76
CA ALA A 17 19.24 4.33 -5.41
C ALA A 17 18.08 4.72 -4.48
N ILE A 18 17.62 5.98 -4.55
CA ILE A 18 16.49 6.48 -3.74
C ILE A 18 15.15 5.96 -4.26
N THR A 19 14.94 5.99 -5.57
CA THR A 19 13.73 5.45 -6.20
C THR A 19 13.62 3.95 -5.97
N LYS A 20 14.74 3.21 -6.02
CA LYS A 20 14.83 1.80 -5.67
C LYS A 20 14.44 1.54 -4.21
N LYS A 21 14.98 2.33 -3.27
CA LYS A 21 14.62 2.26 -1.84
C LYS A 21 13.10 2.44 -1.66
N LYS A 22 12.52 3.47 -2.31
CA LYS A 22 11.09 3.75 -2.27
C LYS A 22 10.25 2.63 -2.89
N ALA A 23 10.69 2.08 -4.02
CA ALA A 23 10.03 0.95 -4.67
C ALA A 23 10.03 -0.30 -3.77
N ILE A 24 11.15 -0.61 -3.12
CA ILE A 24 11.24 -1.73 -2.17
C ILE A 24 10.28 -1.53 -0.99
N ASP A 25 10.24 -0.33 -0.40
CA ASP A 25 9.34 -0.02 0.72
C ASP A 25 7.87 -0.18 0.34
N ILE A 26 7.48 0.36 -0.82
CA ILE A 26 6.11 0.26 -1.31
C ILE A 26 5.78 -1.20 -1.60
N ALA A 27 6.67 -1.92 -2.28
CA ALA A 27 6.42 -3.30 -2.67
C ALA A 27 6.30 -4.22 -1.45
N ASN A 28 7.21 -4.13 -0.47
CA ASN A 28 7.11 -4.86 0.79
C ASN A 28 5.79 -4.56 1.52
N SER A 29 5.38 -3.28 1.55
CA SER A 29 4.08 -2.90 2.13
C SER A 29 2.93 -3.60 1.40
N MET A 30 2.95 -3.60 0.07
CA MET A 30 1.91 -4.28 -0.72
C MET A 30 1.90 -5.79 -0.48
N LEU A 31 3.06 -6.43 -0.30
CA LEU A 31 3.13 -7.85 0.06
C LEU A 31 2.54 -8.11 1.45
N ASP A 32 2.80 -7.24 2.43
CA ASP A 32 2.20 -7.34 3.77
C ASP A 32 0.67 -7.17 3.73
N GLU A 33 0.17 -6.38 2.76
CA GLU A 33 -1.26 -6.27 2.44
C GLU A 33 -1.80 -7.53 1.75
N GLY A 34 -0.92 -8.45 1.33
CA GLY A 34 -1.22 -9.70 0.65
C GLY A 34 -1.40 -9.54 -0.86
N TYR A 35 -0.82 -8.50 -1.47
CA TYR A 35 -0.73 -8.45 -2.93
C TYR A 35 0.25 -9.50 -3.42
N GLU A 36 -0.04 -10.05 -4.59
CA GLU A 36 0.90 -10.91 -5.31
C GLU A 36 2.14 -10.11 -5.74
N GLU A 37 3.32 -10.71 -5.66
CA GLU A 37 4.58 -10.09 -6.05
C GLU A 37 4.55 -9.55 -7.49
N SER A 38 3.98 -10.32 -8.41
CA SER A 38 3.80 -9.95 -9.82
C SER A 38 2.99 -8.66 -10.02
N ARG A 39 2.09 -8.34 -9.08
CA ARG A 39 1.28 -7.11 -9.09
C ARG A 39 1.94 -6.00 -8.27
N ALA A 40 2.53 -6.34 -7.13
CA ALA A 40 3.16 -5.39 -6.22
C ALA A 40 4.37 -4.71 -6.85
N ILE A 41 5.25 -5.46 -7.51
CA ILE A 41 6.53 -4.94 -8.04
C ILE A 41 6.30 -3.82 -9.07
N PRO A 42 5.51 -4.01 -10.15
CA PRO A 42 5.33 -2.97 -11.16
C PRO A 42 4.65 -1.71 -10.61
N ILE A 43 3.64 -1.88 -9.74
CA ILE A 43 2.92 -0.77 -9.11
C ILE A 43 3.87 0.02 -8.19
N ALA A 44 4.68 -0.67 -7.40
CA ALA A 44 5.63 -0.03 -6.50
C ALA A 44 6.71 0.76 -7.26
N ILE A 45 7.21 0.22 -8.38
CA ILE A 45 8.14 0.94 -9.26
C ILE A 45 7.48 2.18 -9.85
N GLU A 46 6.24 2.05 -10.32
CA GLU A 46 5.46 3.17 -10.88
C GLU A 46 5.27 4.28 -9.84
N GLN A 47 4.79 3.94 -8.65
CA GLN A 47 4.58 4.90 -7.56
C GLN A 47 5.89 5.56 -7.11
N ALA A 48 6.97 4.79 -6.97
CA ALA A 48 8.27 5.34 -6.60
C ALA A 48 8.81 6.34 -7.64
N LYS A 49 8.61 6.07 -8.93
CA LYS A 49 8.97 7.00 -10.02
C LYS A 49 8.13 8.27 -9.97
N GLN A 50 6.82 8.17 -9.72
CA GLN A 50 5.94 9.33 -9.62
C GLN A 50 6.31 10.20 -8.42
N TRP A 51 6.50 9.59 -7.24
CA TRP A 51 7.00 10.30 -6.07
C TRP A 51 8.32 11.01 -6.36
N ARG A 52 9.28 10.36 -7.03
CA ARG A 52 10.57 11.00 -7.35
C ARG A 52 10.45 12.22 -8.27
N LYS A 53 9.43 12.26 -9.14
CA LYS A 53 9.14 13.38 -10.04
C LYS A 53 8.45 14.55 -9.32
N GLN A 54 7.65 14.25 -8.29
CA GLN A 54 6.82 15.23 -7.58
C GLN A 54 7.47 15.75 -6.30
N ALA A 55 8.30 14.93 -5.65
CA ALA A 55 8.93 15.25 -4.36
C ALA A 55 9.97 16.37 -4.49
N SER A 56 9.95 17.26 -3.51
CA SER A 56 10.94 18.30 -3.31
C SER A 56 12.31 17.74 -2.89
N THR A 57 13.36 18.52 -3.09
CA THR A 57 14.72 18.15 -2.67
C THR A 57 14.80 17.86 -1.16
N GLU A 58 14.05 18.60 -0.36
CA GLU A 58 14.00 18.40 1.10
C GLU A 58 13.38 17.04 1.46
N GLU A 59 12.22 16.70 0.88
CA GLU A 59 11.59 15.38 1.10
C GLU A 59 12.49 14.23 0.64
N ILE A 60 13.23 14.42 -0.46
CA ILE A 60 14.19 13.43 -0.96
C ILE A 60 15.35 13.25 0.02
N ASN A 61 15.88 14.35 0.57
CA ASN A 61 16.97 14.32 1.55
C ASN A 61 16.51 13.69 2.87
N GLN A 62 15.34 14.06 3.36
CA GLN A 62 14.72 13.43 4.52
C GLN A 62 14.52 11.93 4.28
N TYR A 63 13.95 11.52 3.15
CA TYR A 63 13.76 10.10 2.85
C TYR A 63 15.08 9.34 2.63
N LYS A 64 16.14 10.00 2.14
CA LYS A 64 17.49 9.45 2.03
C LYS A 64 18.10 9.20 3.41
N ASN A 65 17.92 10.14 4.33
CA ASN A 65 18.52 10.15 5.67
C ASN A 65 17.70 9.34 6.70
N ASN A 66 16.38 9.29 6.55
CA ASN A 66 15.49 8.45 7.34
C ASN A 66 15.77 6.97 7.04
N GLY A 67 15.69 6.12 8.07
CA GLY A 67 16.27 4.77 8.18
C GLY A 67 16.13 3.80 6.99
N LYS A 68 16.81 2.65 7.12
CA LYS A 68 16.83 1.57 6.10
C LYS A 68 15.38 1.18 5.73
N PRO A 69 15.12 0.85 4.45
CA PRO A 69 13.81 0.29 4.06
C PRO A 69 13.51 -0.88 4.99
N THR A 70 12.38 -0.79 5.69
CA THR A 70 12.14 -1.45 6.98
C THR A 70 12.39 -2.96 6.88
N LYS A 71 13.32 -3.49 7.69
CA LYS A 71 13.26 -4.91 8.06
C LYS A 71 12.01 -5.07 8.93
N ARG A 72 11.23 -6.12 8.65
CA ARG A 72 10.09 -6.56 9.49
C ARG A 72 10.51 -6.44 10.97
N SER A 73 9.89 -5.53 11.73
CA SER A 73 9.99 -5.61 13.18
C SER A 73 9.24 -6.88 13.60
N SER A 74 9.90 -7.70 14.40
CA SER A 74 9.35 -8.95 14.93
C SER A 74 8.18 -8.70 15.90
N GLU A 75 7.98 -7.46 16.36
CA GLU A 75 6.85 -7.04 17.18
C GLU A 75 6.32 -5.67 16.74
N GLY A 76 4.99 -5.51 16.79
CA GLY A 76 4.32 -4.21 16.84
C GLY A 76 4.28 -3.43 15.52
N LYS A 77 3.15 -3.50 14.83
CA LYS A 77 2.87 -2.79 13.58
C LYS A 77 2.68 -1.28 13.79
N GLN A 78 3.76 -0.51 13.75
CA GLN A 78 3.73 0.95 13.65
C GLN A 78 4.54 1.39 12.42
N TYR A 79 3.85 1.79 11.35
CA TYR A 79 4.48 2.52 10.24
C TYR A 79 4.49 4.01 10.58
N GLU A 80 5.33 4.44 11.52
CA GLU A 80 5.39 5.85 11.97
C GLU A 80 5.74 6.83 10.84
N ASN A 81 6.38 6.35 9.78
CA ASN A 81 6.95 7.20 8.73
C ASN A 81 6.02 7.45 7.52
N ASN A 82 4.72 7.17 7.62
CA ASN A 82 3.79 7.49 6.53
C ASN A 82 2.34 7.81 7.02
N PRO A 83 2.15 8.96 7.70
CA PRO A 83 0.85 9.36 8.27
C PRO A 83 -0.29 9.42 7.24
N GLU A 84 -0.02 9.77 5.97
CA GLU A 84 -1.03 9.78 4.90
C GLU A 84 -1.72 8.41 4.72
N ARG A 85 -0.97 7.31 4.83
CA ARG A 85 -1.55 5.96 4.64
C ARG A 85 -2.39 5.50 5.82
N LEU A 86 -2.22 6.09 7.00
CA LEU A 86 -2.94 5.72 8.22
C LEU A 86 -4.33 6.36 8.30
N GLU A 87 -4.49 7.60 7.84
CA GLU A 87 -5.77 8.30 7.88
C GLU A 87 -6.77 7.80 6.82
N GLU A 88 -6.27 7.24 5.72
CA GLU A 88 -7.06 7.08 4.52
C GLU A 88 -7.85 5.76 4.44
N GLY A 89 -7.33 4.65 4.93
CA GLY A 89 -8.06 3.37 5.00
C GLY A 89 -8.23 2.60 3.68
N GLU A 90 -9.00 1.50 3.76
CA GLU A 90 -9.32 0.59 2.67
C GLU A 90 -10.77 0.78 2.23
N HIS A 91 -10.96 1.09 0.95
CA HIS A 91 -12.25 1.30 0.33
C HIS A 91 -12.72 0.04 -0.40
N VAL A 92 -13.99 -0.33 -0.19
CA VAL A 92 -14.72 -1.31 -1.01
C VAL A 92 -15.68 -0.55 -1.92
N VAL A 93 -15.41 -0.56 -3.22
CA VAL A 93 -16.15 0.23 -4.22
C VAL A 93 -16.69 -0.65 -5.35
N ALA A 94 -17.77 -0.22 -5.99
CA ALA A 94 -18.25 -0.84 -7.21
C ALA A 94 -17.21 -0.73 -8.33
N HIS A 95 -17.13 -1.77 -9.16
CA HIS A 95 -16.17 -1.89 -10.25
C HIS A 95 -16.81 -2.71 -11.39
N GLU A 96 -16.34 -2.55 -12.63
CA GLU A 96 -16.92 -3.24 -13.80
C GLU A 96 -16.93 -4.77 -13.63
N GLY A 97 -15.90 -5.32 -12.98
CA GLY A 97 -15.79 -6.75 -12.65
C GLY A 97 -16.41 -7.19 -11.32
N GLY A 98 -17.23 -6.35 -10.67
CA GLY A 98 -17.88 -6.61 -9.38
C GLY A 98 -17.53 -5.57 -8.32
N TRP A 99 -16.77 -5.97 -7.30
CA TRP A 99 -16.39 -5.14 -6.16
C TRP A 99 -14.88 -5.09 -5.98
N ALA A 100 -14.34 -3.88 -6.00
CA ALA A 100 -12.92 -3.63 -5.86
C ALA A 100 -12.57 -3.22 -4.43
N VAL A 101 -11.45 -3.74 -3.93
CA VAL A 101 -10.77 -3.21 -2.75
C VAL A 101 -9.67 -2.27 -3.23
N ARG A 102 -9.57 -1.07 -2.66
CA ARG A 102 -8.48 -0.13 -2.96
C ARG A 102 -8.08 0.67 -1.72
N SER A 103 -6.80 1.01 -1.61
CA SER A 103 -6.38 2.08 -0.69
C SER A 103 -6.86 3.43 -1.21
N SER A 104 -7.06 4.42 -0.35
CA SER A 104 -7.66 5.71 -0.77
C SER A 104 -6.79 6.48 -1.76
N ASN A 105 -5.47 6.52 -1.57
CA ASN A 105 -4.51 7.00 -2.57
C ASN A 105 -4.12 5.96 -3.66
N GLY A 106 -4.77 4.80 -3.67
CA GLY A 106 -4.51 3.73 -4.63
C GLY A 106 -5.16 4.01 -5.98
N LYS A 107 -4.35 4.31 -7.00
CA LYS A 107 -4.85 4.47 -8.39
C LYS A 107 -5.44 3.18 -8.98
N LYS A 108 -5.02 2.02 -8.49
CA LYS A 108 -5.43 0.69 -8.98
C LYS A 108 -6.02 -0.10 -7.81
N PRO A 109 -7.05 -0.92 -8.05
CA PRO A 109 -7.59 -1.79 -7.02
C PRO A 109 -6.57 -2.86 -6.61
N SER A 110 -6.54 -3.20 -5.33
CA SER A 110 -5.74 -4.27 -4.76
C SER A 110 -6.20 -5.64 -5.24
N ASN A 111 -7.50 -5.83 -5.21
CA ASN A 111 -8.21 -7.03 -5.61
C ASN A 111 -9.59 -6.62 -6.13
N VAL A 112 -10.12 -7.41 -7.06
CA VAL A 112 -11.49 -7.30 -7.54
C VAL A 112 -12.16 -8.65 -7.29
N PHE A 113 -13.35 -8.61 -6.71
CA PHE A 113 -14.16 -9.77 -6.36
C PHE A 113 -15.47 -9.69 -7.14
N GLN A 114 -16.05 -10.84 -7.46
CA GLN A 114 -17.38 -10.88 -8.07
C GLN A 114 -18.44 -10.34 -7.10
N ASP A 115 -18.29 -10.65 -5.80
CA ASP A 115 -19.24 -10.30 -4.76
C ASP A 115 -18.70 -9.28 -3.74
N LYS A 116 -19.61 -8.46 -3.17
CA LYS A 116 -19.28 -7.44 -2.19
C LYS A 116 -18.72 -8.03 -0.90
N HIS A 117 -19.25 -9.17 -0.49
CA HIS A 117 -18.88 -9.79 0.78
C HIS A 117 -17.40 -10.19 0.78
N GLY A 118 -16.90 -10.84 -0.28
CA GLY A 118 -15.49 -11.16 -0.47
C GLY A 118 -14.60 -9.92 -0.42
N ALA A 119 -15.00 -8.84 -1.08
CA ALA A 119 -14.29 -7.57 -1.03
C ALA A 119 -14.24 -6.97 0.39
N ILE A 120 -15.35 -7.01 1.14
CA ILE A 120 -15.41 -6.54 2.54
C ILE A 120 -14.49 -7.38 3.43
N GLN A 121 -14.50 -8.71 3.32
CA GLN A 121 -13.63 -9.57 4.13
C GLN A 121 -12.16 -9.29 3.86
N ARG A 122 -11.80 -9.10 2.59
CA ARG A 122 -10.44 -8.73 2.19
C ARG A 122 -10.03 -7.37 2.73
N ALA A 123 -10.84 -6.35 2.51
CA ALA A 123 -10.57 -4.98 2.97
C ALA A 123 -10.47 -4.91 4.49
N ARG A 124 -11.33 -5.63 5.22
CA ARG A 124 -11.28 -5.77 6.68
C ARG A 124 -9.96 -6.35 7.16
N LYS A 125 -9.45 -7.42 6.51
CA LYS A 125 -8.16 -8.02 6.86
C LYS A 125 -7.02 -7.01 6.69
N ILE A 126 -7.03 -6.28 5.58
CA ILE A 126 -6.02 -5.26 5.29
C ILE A 126 -6.10 -4.11 6.32
N ALA A 127 -7.29 -3.57 6.57
CA ALA A 127 -7.49 -2.48 7.53
C ALA A 127 -7.06 -2.86 8.95
N LYS A 128 -7.34 -4.10 9.40
CA LYS A 128 -6.84 -4.64 10.69
C LYS A 128 -5.32 -4.76 10.72
N ASN A 129 -4.72 -5.23 9.63
CA ASN A 129 -3.27 -5.35 9.55
C ASN A 129 -2.60 -3.97 9.60
N LYS A 130 -3.18 -2.95 8.95
CA LYS A 130 -2.61 -1.60 8.92
C LYS A 130 -2.96 -0.75 10.15
N GLY A 131 -4.04 -1.08 10.87
CA GLY A 131 -4.60 -0.20 11.89
C GLY A 131 -5.28 1.04 11.29
N THR A 132 -6.04 0.86 10.20
CA THR A 132 -6.68 1.95 9.45
C THR A 132 -8.20 1.77 9.34
N TYR A 133 -8.87 2.64 8.58
CA TYR A 133 -10.31 2.52 8.33
C TYR A 133 -10.62 1.45 7.28
N LEU A 134 -11.78 0.80 7.44
CA LEU A 134 -12.54 0.16 6.36
C LEU A 134 -13.65 1.12 5.97
N ILE A 135 -13.82 1.37 4.67
CA ILE A 135 -14.87 2.21 4.12
C ILE A 135 -15.59 1.41 3.03
N VAL A 136 -16.85 1.07 3.27
CA VAL A 136 -17.67 0.30 2.33
C VAL A 136 -18.59 1.25 1.61
N HIS A 137 -18.58 1.23 0.29
CA HIS A 137 -19.48 2.02 -0.54
C HIS A 137 -20.66 1.17 -1.03
N ARG A 138 -21.74 1.84 -1.42
CA ARG A 138 -22.84 1.30 -2.23
C ARG A 138 -22.46 1.34 -3.72
N GLN A 139 -23.32 0.76 -4.56
CA GLN A 139 -23.13 0.75 -6.01
C GLN A 139 -23.19 2.15 -6.63
N ASP A 140 -23.93 3.08 -6.02
CA ASP A 140 -24.00 4.50 -6.41
C ASP A 140 -22.79 5.33 -5.92
N GLY A 141 -21.84 4.71 -5.21
CA GLY A 141 -20.67 5.36 -4.65
C GLY A 141 -20.86 6.02 -3.26
N SER A 142 -22.08 6.08 -2.72
CA SER A 142 -22.33 6.58 -1.37
C SER A 142 -21.70 5.66 -0.31
N ILE A 143 -21.33 6.20 0.86
CA ILE A 143 -20.76 5.40 1.94
C ILE A 143 -21.88 4.65 2.67
N GLU A 144 -21.70 3.33 2.77
CA GLU A 144 -22.57 2.41 3.53
C GLU A 144 -22.03 2.16 4.94
N GLU A 145 -20.73 1.90 5.07
CA GLU A 145 -20.08 1.63 6.35
C GLU A 145 -18.72 2.34 6.43
N LYS A 146 -18.37 2.87 7.60
CA LYS A 146 -17.00 3.31 7.91
C LYS A 146 -16.61 2.83 9.30
N LYS A 147 -15.49 2.11 9.40
CA LYS A 147 -15.04 1.50 10.67
C LYS A 147 -13.53 1.61 10.84
N LYS A 148 -13.08 2.18 11.97
CA LYS A 148 -11.66 2.24 12.34
C LYS A 148 -11.19 0.92 12.95
N TYR A 149 -10.00 0.48 12.60
CA TYR A 149 -9.29 -0.61 13.29
C TYR A 149 -8.01 -0.06 13.92
N ALA A 150 -7.65 -0.59 15.08
CA ALA A 150 -6.31 -0.42 15.63
C ALA A 150 -5.43 -1.57 15.10
N SER A 151 -4.13 -1.31 14.92
CA SER A 151 -3.20 -2.38 14.59
C SER A 151 -3.14 -3.36 15.77
N THR A 152 -3.41 -4.63 15.49
CA THR A 152 -3.26 -5.74 16.46
C THR A 152 -1.87 -6.35 16.35
#